data_AF-F8E906-F1
#
_entry.id   AF-F8E906-F1
#
_cell.length_a   1.000
_cell.length_b   1.000
_cell.length_c   1.000
_cell.angle_alpha   90.00
_cell.angle_beta   90.00
_cell.angle_gamma   90.00
#
_symmetry.space_group_name_H-M   'P 1'
#
loop_
_entity.id
_entity.type
_entity.pdbx_description
1 polymer ?
#
loop_
_entity_poly.entity_id
_entity_poly.type
_entity_poly.pdbx_seq_one_letter_code
_entity_poly.pdbx_strand_id
1 'polypeptide(L)' 'MLQAKFSVEESQAQFLNNFKAYGFKDKSSMLRVAIEHYKKEMELENLRKSAELYSEIYSEDNDLKELTETALNGWPE' A
#
# COMPACT_ATOMS: atom_id res chain seq x y z
N MET A 1 9.65 -11.49 19.34
CA MET A 1 8.37 -11.31 18.62
C MET A 1 7.29 -11.07 19.66
N LEU A 2 6.41 -10.09 19.44
CA LEU A 2 5.24 -9.87 20.29
C LEU A 2 4.12 -10.83 19.84
N GLN A 3 3.34 -11.33 20.80
CA GLN A 3 2.22 -12.22 20.54
C GLN A 3 0.90 -11.46 20.71
N ALA A 4 -0.02 -11.66 19.78
CA ALA A 4 -1.38 -11.16 19.85
C ALA A 4 -2.35 -12.32 19.61
N LYS A 5 -3.45 -12.37 20.35
CA LYS A 5 -4.57 -13.26 20.09
C LYS A 5 -5.68 -12.47 19.41
N PHE A 6 -6.25 -13.02 18.35
CA PHE A 6 -7.35 -12.44 17.60
C PHE A 6 -8.32 -13.56 17.26
N SER A 7 -9.60 -13.20 17.22
CA SER A 7 -10.65 -14.10 16.71
C SER A 7 -10.63 -14.05 15.19
N VAL A 8 -10.91 -15.19 14.56
CA VAL A 8 -11.05 -15.30 13.11
C VAL A 8 -12.33 -16.08 12.82
N GLU A 9 -12.89 -15.81 11.65
CA GLU A 9 -13.99 -16.61 11.12
C GLU A 9 -13.52 -18.03 10.79
N GLU A 10 -14.46 -18.98 10.74
CA GLU A 10 -14.15 -20.37 10.42
C GLU A 10 -13.43 -20.52 9.07
N SER A 11 -13.88 -19.79 8.06
CA SER A 11 -13.26 -19.77 6.73
C SER A 11 -11.81 -19.28 6.76
N GLN A 12 -11.52 -18.26 7.58
CA GLN A 12 -10.17 -17.72 7.79
C GLN A 12 -9.29 -18.73 8.53
N ALA A 13 -9.84 -19.42 9.53
CA ALA A 13 -9.13 -20.49 10.23
C ALA A 13 -8.80 -21.66 9.30
N GLN A 14 -9.73 -22.09 8.45
CA GLN A 14 -9.51 -23.14 7.44
C GLN A 14 -8.43 -22.73 6.43
N PHE A 15 -8.47 -21.49 5.94
CA PHE A 15 -7.43 -20.94 5.07
C PHE A 15 -6.04 -20.99 5.72
N LEU A 16 -5.93 -20.53 6.98
CA LEU A 16 -4.68 -20.58 7.74
C LEU A 16 -4.23 -22.01 8.05
N ASN A 17 -5.16 -22.96 8.24
CA ASN A 17 -4.82 -24.37 8.46
C ASN A 17 -4.12 -25.00 7.24
N ASN A 18 -4.41 -24.49 6.03
CA ASN A 18 -3.81 -24.95 4.78
C ASN A 18 -2.44 -24.32 4.49
N PHE A 19 -1.81 -23.65 5.46
CA PHE A 19 -0.52 -22.93 5.31
C PHE A 19 0.57 -23.73 4.59
N LYS A 20 0.65 -25.05 4.83
CA LYS A 20 1.64 -25.93 4.17
C LYS A 20 1.44 -26.03 2.66
N ALA A 21 0.21 -26.00 2.18
CA ALA A 21 -0.11 -26.05 0.76
C ALA A 21 0.42 -24.83 0.00
N TYR A 22 0.63 -23.71 0.71
CA TYR A 22 1.16 -22.47 0.17
C TYR A 22 2.66 -22.28 0.48
N GLY A 23 3.34 -23.30 1.00
CA GLY A 23 4.80 -23.26 1.27
C GLY A 23 5.20 -22.55 2.56
N PHE A 24 4.26 -22.26 3.47
CA PHE A 24 4.58 -21.65 4.76
C PHE A 24 5.00 -22.69 5.80
N LYS A 25 5.89 -22.29 6.71
CA LYS A 25 6.36 -23.15 7.81
C LYS A 25 5.35 -23.31 8.95
N ASP A 26 4.54 -22.27 9.19
CA ASP A 26 3.54 -22.20 10.25
C ASP A 26 2.47 -21.14 9.91
N LYS A 27 1.30 -21.22 10.58
CA LYS A 27 0.19 -20.26 10.39
C LYS A 27 0.63 -18.82 10.61
N SER A 28 1.51 -18.59 11.59
CA SER A 28 1.97 -17.25 11.92
C SER A 28 2.86 -16.66 10.83
N SER A 29 3.61 -17.47 10.09
CA SER A 29 4.43 -17.02 8.95
C SER A 29 3.56 -16.59 7.78
N MET A 30 2.50 -17.35 7.50
CA MET A 30 1.48 -16.99 6.50
C MET A 30 0.78 -15.69 6.88
N LEU A 31 0.33 -15.58 8.13
CA LEU A 31 -0.36 -14.39 8.61
C LEU A 31 0.51 -13.14 8.58
N ARG A 32 1.80 -13.25 8.93
CA ARG A 32 2.74 -12.12 8.85
C ARG A 32 2.86 -11.60 7.42
N VAL A 33 2.95 -12.49 6.43
CA VAL A 33 3.01 -12.09 5.02
C VAL A 33 1.71 -11.43 4.58
N ALA A 34 0.55 -11.97 5.00
CA ALA A 34 -0.75 -11.36 4.71
C ALA A 34 -0.89 -9.95 5.31
N ILE A 35 -0.46 -9.75 6.57
CA ILE A 35 -0.49 -8.44 7.23
C ILE A 35 0.45 -7.46 6.52
N GLU A 36 1.66 -7.88 6.15
CA GLU A 36 2.61 -7.01 5.46
C GLU A 36 2.12 -6.63 4.05
N HIS A 37 1.45 -7.54 3.36
CA HIS A 37 0.79 -7.26 2.08
C HIS A 37 -0.28 -6.19 2.24
N TYR A 38 -1.21 -6.39 3.20
CA TYR A 38 -2.30 -5.47 3.44
C TYR A 38 -1.81 -4.08 3.87
N LYS A 39 -0.75 -4.02 4.70
CA LYS A 39 -0.09 -2.77 5.07
C LYS A 39 0.38 -1.99 3.84
N LYS A 40 1.08 -2.66 2.90
CA LYS A 40 1.57 -2.03 1.67
C LYS A 40 0.43 -1.52 0.79
N GLU A 41 -0.66 -2.28 0.69
CA GLU A 41 -1.85 -1.85 -0.04
C GLU A 41 -2.46 -0.58 0.57
N MET A 42 -2.59 -0.52 1.90
CA MET A 42 -3.07 0.67 2.59
C MET A 42 -2.15 1.88 2.40
N GLU A 43 -0.83 1.69 2.48
CA GLU A 43 0.15 2.76 2.24
C GLU A 43 0.08 3.29 0.81
N LEU A 44 -0.05 2.39 -0.18
CA LEU A 44 -0.20 2.77 -1.59
C LEU A 44 -1.51 3.52 -1.83
N GLU A 45 -2.61 3.06 -1.23
CA GLU A 45 -3.91 3.73 -1.35
C GLU A 45 -3.88 5.15 -0.75
N ASN A 46 -3.22 5.31 0.40
CA ASN A 46 -3.00 6.65 0.98
C ASN A 46 -2.15 7.54 0.07
N LEU A 47 -1.12 6.99 -0.57
CA LEU A 47 -0.27 7.72 -1.50
C LEU A 47 -1.04 8.15 -2.76
N ARG A 48 -1.95 7.31 -3.27
CA ARG A 48 -2.81 7.66 -4.39
C ARG A 48 -3.75 8.80 -4.04
N LYS A 49 -4.42 8.70 -2.89
CA LYS A 49 -5.31 9.77 -2.40
C LYS A 49 -4.59 11.09 -2.22
N SER A 50 -3.37 11.06 -1.68
CA SER A 50 -2.59 12.30 -1.54
C SER A 50 -2.19 12.85 -2.92
N ALA A 51 -1.75 12.01 -3.85
CA ALA A 51 -1.41 12.43 -5.21
C ALA A 51 -2.60 13.02 -5.97
N GLU A 52 -3.80 12.42 -5.84
CA GLU A 52 -5.03 12.96 -6.40
C GLU A 52 -5.35 14.34 -5.84
N LEU A 53 -5.25 14.53 -4.52
CA LEU A 53 -5.46 15.82 -3.88
C LEU A 53 -4.45 16.87 -4.35
N TYR A 54 -3.16 16.51 -4.45
CA TYR A 54 -2.15 17.42 -4.98
C TYR A 54 -2.39 17.75 -6.46
N SER A 55 -2.87 16.80 -7.26
CA SER A 55 -3.23 17.03 -8.65
C SER A 55 -4.39 18.00 -8.78
N GLU A 56 -5.39 17.93 -7.90
CA GLU A 56 -6.51 18.88 -7.85
C GLU A 56 -6.00 20.29 -7.53
N ILE A 57 -5.20 20.45 -6.47
CA ILE A 57 -4.62 21.75 -6.09
C ILE A 57 -3.74 22.31 -7.21
N TYR A 58 -2.85 21.50 -7.78
CA TYR A 58 -2.00 21.91 -8.89
C TYR A 58 -2.81 22.30 -10.13
N SER A 59 -3.96 21.66 -10.35
CA SER A 59 -4.84 21.97 -11.48
C SER A 59 -5.50 23.34 -11.37
N GLU A 60 -5.64 23.87 -10.17
CA GLU A 60 -6.25 25.19 -9.92
C GLU A 60 -5.21 26.32 -9.87
N ASP A 61 -3.92 26.00 -9.65
CA ASP A 61 -2.84 26.97 -9.50
C ASP A 61 -2.07 27.18 -10.83
N ASN A 62 -2.50 28.18 -11.61
CA ASN A 62 -1.89 28.48 -12.91
C ASN A 62 -0.47 29.05 -12.81
N ASP A 63 -0.18 29.83 -11.75
CA ASP A 63 1.16 30.41 -11.55
C ASP A 63 2.17 29.29 -11.24
N LEU A 64 1.77 28.31 -10.42
CA LEU A 64 2.58 27.13 -10.14
C LEU A 64 2.80 26.27 -11.39
N LYS A 65 1.78 26.09 -12.24
CA LYS A 65 1.95 25.40 -13.53
C LYS A 65 2.96 26.09 -14.44
N GLU A 66 2.86 27.41 -14.60
CA GLU A 66 3.76 28.18 -15.46
C GLU A 66 5.21 28.10 -14.96
N LEU A 67 5.42 28.15 -13.64
CA LEU A 67 6.73 27.94 -13.03
C LEU A 67 7.28 26.53 -13.30
N THR A 68 6.44 25.51 -13.19
CA THR A 68 6.82 24.10 -13.40
C THR A 68 7.14 23.82 -14.87
N GLU A 69 6.37 24.39 -15.80
CA GLU A 69 6.61 24.32 -17.24
C GLU A 69 7.90 25.05 -17.64
N THR A 70 8.16 26.22 -17.04
CA THR A 70 9.38 26.98 -17.31
C THR A 70 10.63 26.24 -16.81
N ALA A 71 10.51 25.48 -15.71
CA ALA A 71 11.61 24.69 -15.15
C ALA A 71 11.99 23.46 -16.00
N LEU A 72 11.11 22.99 -16.90
CA LEU A 72 11.42 21.90 -17.84
C LEU A 72 12.40 22.33 -18.95
N ASN A 73 12.51 23.64 -19.23
CA ASN A 73 13.42 24.14 -20.25
C ASN A 73 14.89 23.96 -19.81
N GLY A 74 15.59 23.05 -20.49
CA GLY A 74 17.03 22.79 -20.29
C GLY A 74 17.38 21.47 -19.62
N TRP A 75 16.39 20.62 -19.30
CA TRP A 75 16.67 19.23 -18.94
C TRP A 75 16.91 18.37 -20.19
N PRO A 76 17.92 17.49 -20.17
CA PRO A 76 18.14 16.53 -21.26
C PRO A 76 17.00 15.51 -21.34
N GLU A 77 16.68 15.06 -22.55
CA GLU A 77 15.70 13.99 -22.84
C GLU A 77 15.99 12.68 -22.09
#